data_AF-A0A9R0TBJ5-F1
#
_entry.id   AF-A0A9R0TBJ5-F1
#
_cell.length_a   1.000
_cell.length_b   1.000
_cell.length_c   1.000
_cell.angle_alpha   90.00
_cell.angle_beta   90.00
_cell.angle_gamma   90.00
#
_symmetry.space_group_name_H-M   'P 1'
#
loop_
_entity.id
_entity.type
_entity.pdbx_description
1 polymer ?
#
loop_
_entity_poly.entity_id
_entity_poly.type
_entity_poly.pdbx_seq_one_letter_code
_entity_poly.pdbx_strand_id
1 'polypeptide(L)'
;MYLRARIIQKRNYLEFSSSDIADSTVVNTIFPNYANGNVRIKSNHFNRFWRLSPNWIWADSTDNSSRDRDTLFRVVMLPDYIGLQNLGNSRYCKRLTADKKTSCLNAAVDTITLEARLRVEEAVLS
;
A
#
# COMPACT_ATOMS: atom_id res chain seq x y z
N MET A 1 2.70 4.75 13.52
CA MET A 1 3.50 5.29 12.39
C MET A 1 2.66 5.18 11.15
N TYR A 2 2.56 6.28 10.40
CA TYR A 2 1.89 6.35 9.12
C TYR A 2 2.79 5.81 8.01
N LEU A 3 2.15 5.31 6.96
CA LEU A 3 2.78 4.84 5.74
C LEU A 3 3.12 6.04 4.84
N ARG A 4 4.40 6.33 4.66
CA ARG A 4 4.87 7.45 3.83
C ARG A 4 5.53 6.98 2.53
N ALA A 5 5.43 7.80 1.50
CA ALA A 5 6.22 7.68 0.29
C ALA A 5 7.71 7.97 0.57
N ARG A 6 8.61 7.10 0.07
CA ARG A 6 10.06 7.29 0.18
C ARG A 6 10.81 6.70 -1.02
N ILE A 7 11.80 7.44 -1.52
CA ILE A 7 12.74 6.89 -2.51
C ILE A 7 13.83 6.11 -1.76
N ILE A 8 13.89 4.80 -1.99
CA ILE A 8 14.92 3.91 -1.44
C ILE A 8 15.52 3.14 -2.62
N GLN A 9 16.84 3.16 -2.76
CA GLN A 9 17.53 2.46 -3.87
C GLN A 9 16.93 2.78 -5.26
N LYS A 10 16.61 4.07 -5.50
CA LYS A 10 16.00 4.59 -6.74
C LYS A 10 14.61 4.04 -7.08
N ARG A 11 13.86 3.48 -6.11
CA ARG A 11 12.46 3.07 -6.30
C ARG A 11 11.52 3.74 -5.29
N ASN A 12 10.25 3.82 -5.67
CA ASN A 12 9.18 4.52 -4.95
C ASN A 12 8.56 3.63 -3.86
N TYR A 13 9.25 3.42 -2.75
CA TYR A 13 8.77 2.60 -1.65
C TYR A 13 7.70 3.31 -0.81
N LEU A 14 6.97 2.50 -0.04
CA LEU A 14 6.02 2.92 0.98
C LEU A 14 6.54 2.40 2.33
N GLU A 15 6.87 3.29 3.25
CA GLU A 15 7.57 2.99 4.50
C GLU A 15 6.73 3.42 5.73
N PHE A 16 6.62 2.54 6.72
CA PHE A 16 5.97 2.85 8.00
C PHE A 16 6.96 3.58 8.92
N SER A 17 7.10 4.88 8.74
CA SER A 17 8.10 5.69 9.47
C SER A 17 7.68 7.11 9.83
N SER A 18 6.58 7.64 9.29
CA SER A 18 6.09 8.96 9.72
C SER A 18 5.33 8.85 11.05
N SER A 19 5.51 9.83 11.93
CA SER A 19 4.67 10.02 13.13
C SER A 19 3.63 11.13 12.96
N ASP A 20 3.63 11.82 11.82
CA ASP A 20 2.80 12.98 11.55
C ASP A 20 1.82 12.71 10.40
N ILE A 21 0.52 12.92 10.66
CA ILE A 21 -0.55 12.76 9.67
C ILE A 21 -0.56 13.93 8.66
N ALA A 22 0.02 15.07 9.03
CA ALA A 22 0.18 16.23 8.15
C ALA A 22 1.39 16.10 7.20
N ASP A 23 2.22 15.06 7.32
CA ASP A 23 3.30 14.80 6.37
C ASP A 23 2.71 14.57 4.96
N SER A 24 2.97 15.50 4.05
CA SER A 24 2.47 15.43 2.66
C SER A 24 2.79 14.13 1.92
N THR A 25 3.75 13.34 2.41
CA THR A 25 4.12 12.04 1.85
C THR A 25 3.29 10.87 2.36
N VAL A 26 2.43 11.04 3.38
CA VAL A 26 1.57 9.97 3.93
C VAL A 26 0.22 9.85 3.23
N VAL A 27 -0.18 10.86 2.47
CA VAL A 27 -1.50 10.92 1.85
C VAL A 27 -1.59 9.97 0.65
N ASN A 28 -2.62 9.12 0.68
CA ASN A 28 -2.96 8.19 -0.41
C ASN A 28 -4.44 8.31 -0.75
N THR A 29 -4.79 8.14 -2.01
CA THR A 29 -6.18 8.13 -2.49
C THR A 29 -6.58 6.73 -2.94
N ILE A 30 -7.73 6.27 -2.46
CA ILE A 30 -8.32 4.97 -2.81
C ILE A 30 -9.26 5.16 -4.00
N PHE A 31 -9.07 4.37 -5.04
CA PHE A 31 -9.91 4.33 -6.23
C PHE A 31 -10.64 2.98 -6.27
N PRO A 32 -11.95 2.94 -5.98
CA PRO A 32 -12.72 1.71 -6.04
C PRO A 32 -12.88 1.24 -7.50
N ASN A 33 -12.74 -0.08 -7.70
CA ASN A 33 -13.12 -0.76 -8.92
C ASN A 33 -14.50 -1.41 -8.71
N TYR A 34 -15.55 -0.71 -9.15
CA TYR A 34 -16.94 -1.02 -8.86
C TYR A 34 -17.42 -2.38 -9.38
N ALA A 35 -16.77 -2.96 -10.39
CA ALA A 35 -17.21 -4.23 -10.97
C ALA A 35 -16.87 -5.46 -10.10
N ASN A 36 -15.88 -5.35 -9.20
CA ASN A 36 -15.31 -6.51 -8.51
C ASN A 36 -15.11 -6.27 -7.00
N GLY A 37 -15.36 -5.05 -6.51
CA GLY A 37 -15.10 -4.65 -5.12
C GLY A 37 -13.62 -4.52 -4.74
N ASN A 38 -12.72 -4.61 -5.72
CA ASN A 38 -11.29 -4.38 -5.52
C ASN A 38 -10.98 -2.89 -5.55
N VAL A 39 -9.81 -2.50 -5.06
CA VAL A 39 -9.35 -1.11 -5.07
C VAL A 39 -7.99 -0.98 -5.75
N ARG A 40 -7.74 0.19 -6.33
CA ARG A 40 -6.39 0.68 -6.64
C ARG A 40 -6.07 1.78 -5.64
N ILE A 41 -4.83 1.84 -5.18
CA ILE A 41 -4.40 2.85 -4.21
C ILE A 41 -3.33 3.70 -4.87
N LYS A 42 -3.45 5.02 -4.78
CA LYS A 42 -2.53 5.97 -5.40
C LYS A 42 -1.78 6.72 -4.31
N SER A 43 -0.46 6.79 -4.42
CA SER A 43 0.33 7.73 -3.62
C SER A 43 0.16 9.12 -4.20
N ASN A 44 -0.29 10.07 -3.37
CA ASN A 44 -0.48 11.45 -3.82
C ASN A 44 0.87 12.12 -4.08
N HIS A 45 1.87 11.83 -3.24
CA HIS A 45 3.24 12.33 -3.39
C HIS A 45 3.87 11.91 -4.73
N PHE A 46 3.82 10.63 -5.08
CA PHE A 46 4.40 10.16 -6.36
C PHE A 46 3.46 10.36 -7.55
N ASN A 47 2.18 10.65 -7.31
CA ASN A 47 1.12 10.70 -8.33
C ASN A 47 1.01 9.39 -9.14
N ARG A 48 1.23 8.24 -8.49
CA ARG A 48 1.29 6.91 -9.11
C ARG A 48 0.56 5.86 -8.29
N PHE A 49 -0.02 4.87 -8.95
CA PHE A 49 -0.66 3.74 -8.28
C PHE A 49 0.36 2.81 -7.65
N TRP A 50 -0.02 2.25 -6.50
CA TRP A 50 0.65 1.16 -5.83
C TRP A 50 0.66 -0.07 -6.73
N ARG A 51 1.78 -0.77 -6.76
CA ARG A 51 2.03 -1.92 -7.61
C ARG A 51 2.96 -2.91 -6.92
N LEU A 52 2.62 -4.18 -7.02
CA LEU A 52 3.45 -5.28 -6.59
C LEU A 52 4.69 -5.44 -7.49
N SER A 53 5.90 -5.49 -6.92
CA SER A 53 7.11 -5.90 -7.62
C SER A 53 8.33 -6.17 -6.70
N PRO A 54 8.97 -7.34 -6.78
CA PRO A 54 8.28 -8.61 -6.99
C PRO A 54 7.29 -8.88 -5.85
N ASN A 55 7.70 -8.65 -4.58
CA ASN A 55 6.81 -8.70 -3.42
C ASN A 55 6.70 -7.37 -2.67
N TRP A 56 7.58 -6.40 -2.98
CA TRP A 56 7.47 -5.05 -2.44
C TRP A 56 6.32 -4.31 -3.12
N ILE A 57 5.69 -3.38 -2.40
CA ILE A 57 4.70 -2.49 -3.00
C ILE A 57 5.39 -1.16 -3.31
N TRP A 58 5.44 -0.81 -4.60
CA TRP A 58 5.97 0.46 -5.08
C TRP A 58 4.85 1.34 -5.61
N ALA A 59 4.96 2.65 -5.44
CA ALA A 59 4.08 3.63 -6.06
C ALA A 59 4.69 4.14 -7.37
N ASP A 60 4.73 3.27 -8.38
CA ASP A 60 5.40 3.52 -9.66
C ASP A 60 4.60 3.10 -10.90
N SER A 61 3.35 2.63 -10.72
CA SER A 61 2.59 2.07 -11.83
C SER A 61 2.33 3.09 -12.95
N THR A 62 2.56 2.65 -14.17
CA THR A 62 2.16 3.33 -15.41
C THR A 62 0.86 2.79 -16.00
N ASP A 63 0.24 1.78 -15.37
CA ASP A 63 -0.98 1.15 -15.86
C ASP A 63 -2.18 2.10 -15.78
N ASN A 64 -2.81 2.30 -16.94
CA ASN A 64 -4.05 3.05 -17.10
C ASN A 64 -5.26 2.15 -17.41
N SER A 65 -5.07 0.84 -17.58
CA SER A 65 -6.13 -0.09 -17.96
C SER A 65 -7.03 -0.49 -16.79
N SER A 66 -6.53 -0.36 -15.55
CA SER A 66 -7.16 -0.86 -14.32
C SER A 66 -7.39 -2.38 -14.32
N ARG A 67 -6.66 -3.11 -15.18
CA ARG A 67 -6.69 -4.58 -15.29
C ARG A 67 -5.41 -5.24 -14.78
N ASP A 68 -4.35 -4.46 -14.56
CA ASP A 68 -3.11 -4.97 -13.99
C ASP A 68 -3.35 -5.45 -12.55
N ARG A 69 -3.27 -6.77 -12.37
CA ARG A 69 -3.50 -7.45 -11.09
C ARG A 69 -2.49 -7.01 -10.02
N ASP A 70 -1.29 -6.60 -10.42
CA ASP A 70 -0.27 -6.12 -9.48
C ASP A 70 -0.67 -4.78 -8.85
N THR A 71 -1.61 -4.04 -9.47
CA THR A 71 -2.15 -2.77 -8.95
C THR A 71 -3.50 -2.91 -8.24
N LEU A 72 -4.07 -4.12 -8.21
CA LEU A 72 -5.39 -4.38 -7.64
C LEU A 72 -5.25 -5.03 -6.26
N PHE A 73 -5.98 -4.47 -5.31
CA PHE A 73 -6.00 -4.95 -3.93
C PHE A 73 -7.42 -5.30 -3.50
N ARG A 74 -7.55 -6.40 -2.77
CA ARG A 74 -8.77 -6.75 -2.04
C ARG A 74 -8.62 -6.27 -0.60
N VAL A 75 -9.64 -5.57 -0.11
CA VAL A 75 -9.72 -5.14 1.29
C VAL A 75 -10.51 -6.19 2.08
N VAL A 76 -9.96 -6.64 3.20
CA VAL A 76 -10.65 -7.48 4.16
C VAL A 76 -10.89 -6.65 5.41
N MET A 77 -12.15 -6.33 5.69
CA MET A 77 -12.56 -5.56 6.86
C MET A 77 -12.59 -6.47 8.10
N LEU A 78 -11.94 -6.06 9.18
CA LEU A 78 -12.04 -6.64 10.52
C LEU A 78 -12.47 -5.55 11.52
N PRO A 79 -12.86 -5.89 12.76
CA PRO A 79 -13.42 -4.91 13.69
C PRO A 79 -12.56 -3.65 13.92
N ASP A 80 -11.24 -3.80 14.06
CA ASP A 80 -10.32 -2.70 14.43
C ASP A 80 -9.26 -2.35 13.38
N TYR A 81 -9.20 -3.12 12.29
CA TYR A 81 -8.16 -3.01 11.27
C TYR A 81 -8.63 -3.65 9.95
N ILE A 82 -7.88 -3.38 8.89
CA ILE A 82 -8.05 -4.05 7.61
C ILE A 82 -6.85 -4.97 7.33
N GLY A 83 -7.11 -6.04 6.57
CA GLY A 83 -6.10 -6.72 5.79
C GLY A 83 -6.15 -6.22 4.34
N LEU A 84 -4.99 -6.06 3.72
CA LEU A 84 -4.89 -5.64 2.32
C LEU A 84 -4.19 -6.72 1.50
N GLN A 85 -4.92 -7.46 0.67
CA GLN A 85 -4.38 -8.53 -0.17
C GLN A 85 -4.11 -8.00 -1.58
N ASN A 86 -2.91 -8.23 -2.13
CA ASN A 86 -2.64 -7.91 -3.53
C ASN A 86 -3.06 -9.08 -4.43
N LEU A 87 -3.69 -8.80 -5.59
CA LEU A 87 -4.18 -9.85 -6.49
C LEU A 87 -3.09 -10.45 -7.38
N GLY A 88 -1.95 -9.78 -7.55
CA GLY A 88 -0.82 -10.27 -8.33
C GLY A 88 -0.23 -11.56 -7.75
N ASN A 89 0.04 -11.58 -6.45
CA ASN A 89 0.59 -12.76 -5.74
C ASN A 89 -0.36 -13.39 -4.71
N SER A 90 -1.58 -12.86 -4.54
CA SER A 90 -2.60 -13.35 -3.59
C SER A 90 -2.18 -13.31 -2.12
N ARG A 91 -1.18 -12.50 -1.76
CA ARG A 91 -0.69 -12.36 -0.38
C ARG A 91 -1.13 -11.05 0.27
N TYR A 92 -1.21 -11.07 1.59
CA TYR A 92 -1.47 -9.88 2.39
C TYR A 92 -0.22 -9.01 2.54
N CYS A 93 -0.44 -7.72 2.40
CA CYS A 93 0.55 -6.69 2.64
C CYS A 93 0.85 -6.61 4.14
N LYS A 94 2.13 -6.55 4.48
CA LYS A 94 2.64 -6.35 5.83
C LYS A 94 3.78 -5.34 5.84
N ARG A 95 4.04 -4.80 7.03
CA ARG A 95 5.32 -4.14 7.33
C ARG A 95 6.43 -5.19 7.36
N LEU A 96 7.48 -4.97 6.58
CA LEU A 96 8.63 -5.87 6.49
C LEU A 96 9.96 -5.10 6.52
N THR A 97 10.92 -5.62 7.28
CA THR A 97 12.33 -5.23 7.24
C THR A 97 13.13 -6.35 6.59
N ALA A 98 13.62 -6.12 5.38
CA ALA A 98 14.38 -7.08 4.58
C ALA A 98 15.09 -6.34 3.43
N ASP A 99 16.05 -6.98 2.76
CA ASP A 99 16.73 -6.44 1.58
C ASP A 99 17.30 -5.01 1.76
N LYS A 100 17.83 -4.70 2.96
CA LYS A 100 18.33 -3.36 3.33
C LYS A 100 17.25 -2.26 3.32
N LYS A 101 15.97 -2.65 3.46
CA LYS A 101 14.83 -1.74 3.66
C LYS A 101 14.28 -1.99 5.05
N THR A 102 13.87 -0.93 5.71
CA THR A 102 13.30 -0.99 7.05
C THR A 102 11.82 -0.69 6.95
N SER A 103 10.98 -1.52 7.58
CA SER A 103 9.55 -1.25 7.76
C SER A 103 8.81 -0.82 6.48
N CYS A 104 9.10 -1.43 5.33
CA CYS A 104 8.44 -1.13 4.06
C CYS A 104 7.23 -2.04 3.81
N LEU A 105 6.28 -1.59 2.99
CA LEU A 105 5.10 -2.36 2.61
C LEU A 105 5.46 -3.49 1.64
N ASN A 106 5.09 -4.72 1.98
CA ASN A 106 5.39 -5.93 1.20
C ASN A 106 4.26 -6.94 1.26
N ALA A 107 3.84 -7.53 0.14
CA ALA A 107 2.85 -8.61 0.08
C ALA A 107 3.53 -9.98 0.31
N ALA A 108 3.69 -10.38 1.58
CA ALA A 108 4.55 -11.51 1.97
C ALA A 108 3.86 -12.67 2.68
N VAL A 109 2.66 -12.48 3.24
CA VAL A 109 2.04 -13.47 4.14
C VAL A 109 0.69 -13.95 3.62
N ASP A 110 0.39 -15.23 3.85
CA ASP A 110 -0.84 -15.86 3.37
C ASP A 110 -2.04 -15.61 4.30
N THR A 111 -1.78 -15.15 5.53
CA THR A 111 -2.78 -14.78 6.54
C THR A 111 -2.49 -13.40 7.14
N ILE A 112 -3.49 -12.76 7.75
CA ILE A 112 -3.35 -11.43 8.36
C ILE A 112 -2.60 -11.52 9.71
N THR A 113 -1.27 -11.47 9.67
CA THR A 113 -0.40 -11.39 10.86
C THR A 113 -0.49 -10.02 11.53
N LEU A 114 0.13 -9.85 12.71
CA LEU A 114 0.15 -8.57 13.42
C LEU A 114 0.68 -7.42 12.55
N GLU A 115 1.73 -7.66 11.76
CA GLU A 115 2.32 -6.65 10.87
C GLU A 115 1.52 -6.40 9.59
N ALA A 116 0.52 -7.24 9.30
CA ALA A 116 -0.40 -7.12 8.18
C ALA A 116 -1.70 -6.38 8.55
N ARG A 117 -1.86 -6.00 9.83
CA ARG A 117 -2.99 -5.21 10.31
C ARG A 117 -2.74 -3.74 9.99
N LEU A 118 -3.58 -3.17 9.13
CA LEU A 118 -3.52 -1.74 8.77
C LEU A 118 -4.72 -1.01 9.35
N ARG A 119 -4.51 0.24 9.78
CA ARG A 119 -5.59 1.18 10.08
C ARG A 119 -5.62 2.24 8.98
N VAL A 120 -6.83 2.61 8.59
CA VAL A 120 -7.07 3.70 7.65
C VAL A 120 -7.46 4.90 8.49
N GLU A 121 -6.78 6.01 8.26
CA GLU A 121 -7.11 7.30 8.86
C GLU A 121 -7.42 8.27 7.73
N GLU A 122 -8.49 9.04 7.88
CA GLU A 122 -8.84 10.07 6.91
C GLU A 122 -7.84 11.22 7.04
N ALA A 123 -7.21 11.59 5.93
CA ALA A 123 -6.38 12.79 5.89
C ALA A 123 -7.29 14.02 5.97
N VAL A 124 -7.38 14.63 7.15
CA VAL A 124 -8.06 15.92 7.32
C VAL A 124 -7.11 17.00 6.82
N LEU A 125 -7.33 17.45 5.59
CA LEU A 125 -6.68 18.65 5.06
C LEU A 125 -7.36 19.86 5.71
N SER A 126 -6.67 20.51 6.64
CA SER A 126 -7.08 21.80 7.22
C SER A 126 -6.88 22.95 6.23
#